data_AF-A0A351GRA4-F1
#
_entry.id   AF-A0A351GRA4-F1
#
_cell.length_a   1.000
_cell.length_b   1.000
_cell.length_c   1.000
_cell.angle_alpha   90.00
_cell.angle_beta   90.00
_cell.angle_gamma   90.00
#
_symmetry.space_group_name_H-M   'P 1'
#
loop_
_entity.id
_entity.type
_entity.pdbx_description
1 polymer ?
#
loop_
_entity_poly.entity_id
_entity_poly.type
_entity_poly.pdbx_seq_one_letter_code
_entity_poly.pdbx_strand_id
1 'polypeptide(L)' 'MIIGIGTDLANIDRIQAVLERHGDRFRNRVFTDIEQSKAKRRMDEAGTLAKRWAAKEACSKA' A
#
# COMPACT_ATOMS: atom_id res chain seq x y z
N MET A 1 7.17 -27.65 -0.50
CA MET A 1 5.92 -27.58 0.28
C MET A 1 5.54 -26.11 0.43
N ILE A 2 4.30 -25.73 0.10
CA ILE A 2 3.81 -24.35 0.25
C ILE A 2 3.37 -24.15 1.71
N ILE A 3 3.79 -23.05 2.34
CA ILE A 3 3.49 -22.76 3.76
C ILE A 3 2.12 -22.08 3.92
N GLY A 4 1.74 -21.25 2.94
CA GLY A 4 0.39 -20.70 2.81
C GLY A 4 0.26 -19.79 1.58
N ILE A 5 -0.97 -19.34 1.31
CA ILE A 5 -1.32 -18.52 0.15
C ILE A 5 -2.26 -17.39 0.58
N GLY A 6 -2.08 -16.20 0.01
CA GLY A 6 -2.90 -15.06 0.31
C GLY A 6 -3.13 -14.19 -0.92
N THR A 7 -4.30 -13.57 -0.97
CA THR A 7 -4.70 -12.65 -2.04
C THR A 7 -5.37 -11.42 -1.46
N ASP A 8 -5.19 -10.28 -2.11
CA ASP A 8 -5.87 -9.04 -1.77
C ASP A 8 -6.09 -8.17 -3.00
N LEU A 9 -7.18 -7.42 -2.98
CA LEU A 9 -7.52 -6.43 -3.99
C LEU A 9 -7.65 -5.07 -3.31
N ALA A 10 -6.94 -4.08 -3.83
CA ALA A 10 -6.97 -2.71 -3.33
C ALA A 10 -7.53 -1.76 -4.39
N ASN A 11 -8.63 -1.09 -4.05
CA ASN A 11 -9.15 0.02 -4.84
C ASN A 11 -8.25 1.26 -4.62
N ILE A 12 -7.75 1.87 -5.70
CA ILE A 12 -6.87 3.04 -5.68
C ILE A 12 -7.57 4.25 -5.04
N ASP A 13 -8.82 4.52 -5.42
CA ASP A 13 -9.60 5.65 -4.89
C ASP A 13 -9.78 5.55 -3.37
N ARG A 14 -9.95 4.32 -2.86
CA ARG A 14 -10.03 4.07 -1.42
C ARG A 14 -8.72 4.40 -0.73
N ILE A 15 -7.59 4.00 -1.31
CA ILE A 15 -6.26 4.29 -0.74
C ILE A 15 -5.98 5.79 -0.81
N GLN A 16 -6.34 6.45 -1.90
CA GLN A 16 -6.24 7.90 -2.01
C GLN A 16 -7.05 8.61 -0.92
N ALA A 17 -8.32 8.25 -0.73
CA ALA A 17 -9.17 8.86 0.30
C ALA A 17 -8.61 8.65 1.72
N VAL A 18 -7.99 7.50 1.99
CA VAL A 18 -7.33 7.21 3.28
C VAL A 18 -6.07 8.08 3.45
N LEU A 19 -5.26 8.23 2.40
CA LEU A 19 -4.07 9.08 2.41
C LEU A 19 -4.45 10.55 2.62
N GLU A 20 -5.52 11.03 2.00
CA GLU A 20 -6.04 12.39 2.18
C GLU A 20 -6.60 12.60 3.60
N ARG A 21 -7.35 11.62 4.13
CA ARG A 21 -7.97 11.70 5.46
C ARG A 21 -6.95 11.66 6.60
N HIS A 22 -5.92 10.83 6.48
CA HIS A 22 -4.99 10.54 7.58
C HIS A 22 -3.56 11.07 7.36
N GLY A 23 -3.25 11.52 6.15
CA GLY A 23 -1.96 12.10 5.80
C GLY A 23 -0.78 11.21 6.16
N ASP A 24 0.25 11.84 6.72
CA ASP A 24 1.52 11.18 7.07
C ASP A 24 1.37 10.12 8.16
N ARG A 25 0.35 10.20 9.01
CA ARG A 25 0.11 9.19 10.06
C ARG A 25 -0.11 7.80 9.45
N PHE A 26 -0.92 7.73 8.38
CA PHE A 26 -1.15 6.46 7.69
C PHE A 26 0.08 6.06 6.88
N ARG A 27 0.69 7.02 6.16
CA ARG A 27 1.88 6.76 5.33
C ARG A 27 3.01 6.13 6.14
N ASN A 28 3.36 6.73 7.28
CA ASN A 28 4.46 6.29 8.13
C ASN A 28 4.18 5.00 8.89
N ARG A 29 2.90 4.67 9.14
CA ARG A 29 2.51 3.41 9.80
C ARG A 29 2.64 2.20 8.87
N VAL A 30 2.36 2.40 7.58
CA VAL A 30 2.13 1.29 6.64
C VAL A 30 3.29 1.11 5.66
N PHE A 31 3.92 2.21 5.25
CA PHE A 31 4.94 2.22 4.22
C PHE A 31 6.30 2.63 4.78
N THR A 32 7.32 1.88 4.39
CA THR A 32 8.72 2.21 4.70
C THR A 32 9.16 3.46 3.93
N ASP A 33 10.23 4.11 4.39
CA ASP A 33 10.78 5.31 3.74
C ASP A 33 11.18 5.06 2.28
N ILE A 34 11.65 3.84 1.96
CA ILE A 34 12.00 3.43 0.60
C ILE A 34 10.74 3.32 -0.27
N GLU A 35 9.64 2.81 0.26
CA GLU A 35 8.37 2.72 -0.47
C GLU A 35 7.78 4.10 -0.72
N GLN A 36 7.78 4.97 0.31
CA GLN A 36 7.30 6.34 0.20
C GLN A 36 8.13 7.15 -0.81
N SER A 37 9.46 7.09 -0.74
CA SER A 37 10.34 7.78 -1.68
C SER A 37 10.19 7.29 -3.12
N LYS A 38 9.93 5.99 -3.33
CA LYS A 38 9.63 5.44 -4.65
C LYS A 38 8.28 5.91 -5.18
N ALA A 39 7.26 5.98 -4.32
CA ALA A 39 5.92 6.42 -4.70
C ALA A 39 5.93 7.91 -5.10
N LYS A 40 6.62 8.77 -4.32
CA LYS A 40 6.77 10.21 -4.61
C LYS A 40 7.45 10.54 -5.94
N ARG A 41 8.20 9.59 -6.53
CA ARG A 41 8.86 9.75 -7.84
C ARG A 41 7.97 9.39 -9.03
N ARG A 42 6.73 8.95 -8.79
CA ARG A 42 5.78 8.55 -9.82
C ARG A 42 4.65 9.57 -9.91
N MET A 43 4.11 9.73 -11.11
CA MET A 43 2.94 10.60 -11.34
C MET A 43 1.71 10.09 -10.57
N ASP A 44 1.54 8.77 -10.50
CA ASP A 44 0.49 8.12 -9.72
C ASP A 44 1.06 7.56 -8.42
N GLU A 45 1.13 8.41 -7.40
CA GLU A 45 1.57 8.03 -6.06
C GLU A 45 0.56 7.08 -5.39
N ALA A 46 -0.74 7.39 -5.48
CA ALA A 46 -1.80 6.63 -4.84
C ALA A 46 -1.90 5.20 -5.38
N GLY A 47 -1.84 5.01 -6.70
CA GLY A 47 -1.81 3.68 -7.32
C GLY A 47 -0.55 2.90 -6.96
N THR A 48 0.60 3.57 -6.85
CA THR A 48 1.85 2.94 -6.39
C THR A 48 1.72 2.42 -4.96
N LEU A 49 1.14 3.22 -4.06
CA LEU A 49 0.90 2.83 -2.68
C LEU A 49 -0.21 1.78 -2.54
N ALA A 50 -1.25 1.83 -3.37
CA ALA A 50 -2.32 0.83 -3.40
C ALA A 50 -1.80 -0.57 -3.80
N LYS A 51 -0.89 -0.65 -4.77
CA LYS A 51 -0.19 -1.90 -5.10
C LYS A 51 0.58 -2.46 -3.90
N ARG A 52 1.25 -1.59 -3.14
CA ARG A 52 2.01 -2.01 -1.94
C ARG A 52 1.08 -2.44 -0.80
N TRP A 53 -0.05 -1.76 -0.64
CA TRP A 53 -1.10 -2.16 0.30
C TRP A 53 -1.58 -3.59 0.02
N ALA A 54 -2.02 -3.87 -1.22
CA ALA A 54 -2.50 -5.19 -1.60
C ALA A 54 -1.45 -6.29 -1.36
N ALA A 55 -0.18 -6.02 -1.67
CA ALA A 55 0.89 -6.98 -1.43
C ALA A 55 1.09 -7.30 0.06
N LYS A 56 1.00 -6.29 0.94
CA LYS A 56 1.16 -6.47 2.39
C LYS A 56 -0.03 -7.23 2.99
N GLU A 57 -1.25 -6.90 2.59
CA GLU A 57 -2.46 -7.59 3.03
C GLU A 57 -2.50 -9.05 2.53
N ALA A 58 -2.11 -9.29 1.27
CA ALA A 58 -2.00 -10.65 0.74
C ALA A 58 -0.97 -11.47 1.53
N CYS A 59 0.18 -10.89 1.85
CA CYS A 59 1.21 -11.55 2.66
C CYS A 59 0.73 -11.85 4.09
N SER A 60 -0.05 -10.93 4.71
CA SER A 60 -0.60 -11.14 6.05
C SER A 60 -1.65 -12.26 6.12
N LYS A 61 -2.20 -12.69 4.97
CA LYS A 61 -3.19 -13.77 4.86
C LYS A 61 -2.56 -15.12 4.48
N ALA A 62 -1.35 -15.08 3.91
CA ALA A 62 -0.59 -16.26 3.53
C ALA A 62 0.03 -16.92 4.77
#